data_AF-A0A5N6MAN0-F1
#
_entry.id   AF-A0A5N6MAN0-F1
#
_cell.length_a   1.000
_cell.length_b   1.000
_cell.length_c   1.000
_cell.angle_alpha   90.00
_cell.angle_beta   90.00
_cell.angle_gamma   90.00
#
_symmetry.space_group_name_H-M   'P 1'
#
loop_
_entity.id
_entity.type
_entity.pdbx_description
1 polymer ?
#
loop_
_entity_poly.entity_id
_entity_poly.type
_entity_poly.pdbx_seq_one_letter_code
_entity_poly.pdbx_strand_id
1 'polypeptide(L)'
;MWKEVEVYRTWLHIDLEKRPCRGKTSKGILKWLGDEAEKIMKKFMSKRKSSIDQSPYKFILASSMYPTSKTLLMHFNEQKNWLNDEELYEGISTIIADVLLACFTNLPRVIRMKCHHNAIEKRGDSIRIAAQLLSKSRRILNILKARPLPNIDQDSMAYIDKWRALRKSQIPDDYASSWETQPSSASGNESIVNINLQ
;
A
#
# COMPACT_ATOMS: atom_id res chain seq x y z
N MET A 1 13.05 -5.00 -0.07
CA MET A 1 11.79 -5.47 0.54
C MET A 1 11.29 -6.77 -0.07
N TRP A 2 10.41 -6.79 -1.09
CA TRP A 2 9.81 -8.06 -1.55
C TRP A 2 10.83 -9.08 -2.08
N LYS A 3 11.87 -8.61 -2.78
CA LYS A 3 13.02 -9.46 -3.14
C LYS A 3 13.69 -10.13 -1.93
N GLU A 4 13.80 -9.43 -0.80
CA GLU A 4 14.39 -10.01 0.43
C GLU A 4 13.51 -11.10 1.01
N VAL A 5 12.20 -10.90 0.99
CA VAL A 5 11.20 -11.84 1.53
C VAL A 5 11.10 -13.08 0.64
N GLU A 6 11.07 -12.89 -0.68
CA GLU A 6 10.85 -13.94 -1.66
C GLU A 6 12.12 -14.76 -1.92
N VAL A 7 13.23 -14.09 -2.22
CA VAL A 7 14.48 -14.74 -2.65
C VAL A 7 15.37 -15.07 -1.47
N TYR A 8 15.57 -14.11 -0.57
CA TYR A 8 16.49 -14.28 0.56
C TYR A 8 15.81 -14.83 1.81
N ARG A 9 14.49 -15.04 1.79
CA ARG A 9 13.69 -15.48 2.94
C ARG A 9 13.98 -14.65 4.20
N THR A 10 14.19 -13.34 4.02
CA THR A 10 14.47 -12.42 5.12
C THR A 10 13.60 -11.18 5.08
N TRP A 11 13.36 -10.58 6.24
CA TRP A 11 12.74 -9.26 6.36
C TRP A 11 13.31 -8.51 7.56
N LEU A 12 13.82 -7.29 7.36
CA LEU A 12 14.50 -6.52 8.41
C LEU A 12 15.64 -7.30 9.10
N HIS A 13 16.41 -8.04 8.30
CA HIS A 13 17.48 -8.96 8.78
C HIS A 13 16.98 -10.14 9.62
N ILE A 14 15.67 -10.35 9.72
CA ILE A 14 15.07 -11.52 10.36
C ILE A 14 14.97 -12.62 9.31
N ASP A 15 15.56 -13.76 9.61
CA ASP A 15 15.46 -14.98 8.82
C ASP A 15 14.09 -15.64 9.06
N LEU A 16 13.31 -15.77 7.98
CA LEU A 16 11.94 -16.30 8.00
C LEU A 16 11.89 -17.83 8.10
N GLU A 17 13.01 -18.53 7.91
CA GLU A 17 13.11 -19.99 8.10
C GLU A 17 13.50 -20.34 9.54
N LYS A 18 14.05 -19.37 10.28
CA LYS A 18 14.42 -19.50 11.69
C LYS A 18 13.34 -18.94 12.62
N ARG A 19 13.59 -18.99 13.93
CA ARG A 19 12.71 -18.31 14.89
C ARG A 19 12.70 -16.81 14.56
N PRO A 20 11.53 -16.16 14.53
CA PRO A 20 10.25 -16.62 15.08
C PRO A 20 9.39 -17.45 14.13
N CYS A 21 9.72 -17.57 12.84
CA CYS A 21 8.88 -18.16 11.80
C CYS A 21 9.07 -19.66 11.55
N ARG A 22 10.05 -20.30 12.19
CA ARG A 22 10.32 -21.73 12.07
C ARG A 22 9.05 -22.57 12.24
N GLY A 23 8.78 -23.44 11.26
CA GLY A 23 7.65 -24.36 11.26
C GLY A 23 6.29 -23.73 10.99
N LYS A 24 6.22 -22.41 10.72
CA LYS A 24 4.97 -21.76 10.31
C LYS A 24 4.65 -22.06 8.84
N THR A 25 3.36 -22.21 8.54
CA THR A 25 2.86 -22.22 7.17
C THR A 25 3.06 -20.86 6.49
N SER A 26 2.98 -20.78 5.15
CA SER A 26 3.05 -19.51 4.42
C SER A 26 2.07 -18.47 4.94
N LYS A 27 0.84 -18.89 5.28
CA LYS A 27 -0.19 -18.05 5.93
C LYS A 27 0.25 -17.59 7.32
N GLY A 28 0.87 -18.46 8.11
CA GLY A 28 1.42 -18.12 9.43
C GLY A 28 2.58 -17.13 9.36
N ILE A 29 3.46 -17.26 8.37
CA ILE A 29 4.57 -16.32 8.12
C ILE A 29 4.00 -14.95 7.69
N LEU A 30 3.03 -14.94 6.78
CA LEU A 30 2.36 -13.73 6.31
C LEU A 30 1.64 -12.98 7.45
N LYS A 31 0.96 -13.73 8.34
CA LYS A 31 0.37 -13.15 9.57
C LYS A 31 1.44 -12.51 10.45
N TRP A 32 2.53 -13.23 10.70
CA TRP A 32 3.62 -12.70 11.52
C TRP A 32 4.23 -11.42 10.91
N LEU A 33 4.46 -11.38 9.60
CA LEU A 33 4.96 -10.20 8.90
C LEU A 33 4.03 -8.99 9.06
N GLY A 34 2.72 -9.20 8.91
CA GLY A 34 1.71 -8.17 9.12
C GLY A 34 1.69 -7.64 10.55
N ASP A 35 1.64 -8.54 11.53
CA ASP A 35 1.61 -8.19 12.96
C ASP A 35 2.88 -7.44 13.39
N GLU A 36 4.06 -7.86 12.91
CA GLU A 36 5.33 -7.23 13.25
C GLU A 36 5.48 -5.85 12.59
N ALA A 37 5.04 -5.71 11.33
CA ALA A 37 4.98 -4.43 10.65
C ALA A 37 4.05 -3.44 11.37
N GLU A 38 2.88 -3.90 11.84
CA GLU A 38 1.95 -3.08 12.61
C GLU A 38 2.59 -2.55 13.91
N LYS A 39 3.33 -3.40 14.64
CA LYS A 39 4.06 -2.98 15.84
C LYS A 39 5.10 -1.89 15.54
N ILE A 40 5.87 -2.04 14.47
CA ILE A 40 6.86 -1.04 14.05
C ILE A 40 6.18 0.29 13.70
N MET A 41 5.08 0.25 12.95
CA MET A 41 4.31 1.45 12.61
C MET A 41 3.75 2.14 13.84
N LYS A 42 3.10 1.40 14.75
CA LYS A 42 2.58 1.95 16.02
C LYS A 42 3.68 2.58 16.86
N LYS A 43 4.85 1.93 16.98
CA LYS A 43 6.03 2.47 17.69
C LYS A 43 6.55 3.76 17.05
N PHE A 44 6.49 3.86 15.73
CA PHE A 44 6.89 5.07 15.01
C PHE A 44 5.90 6.22 15.24
N MET A 45 4.60 5.93 15.16
CA MET A 45 3.53 6.94 15.33
C MET A 45 3.33 7.40 16.78
N SER A 46 3.64 6.57 17.77
CA SER A 46 3.35 6.86 19.19
C SER A 46 4.41 7.72 19.91
N LYS A 47 5.61 7.91 19.35
CA LYS A 47 6.69 8.62 20.05
C LYS A 47 6.86 10.05 19.57
N ARG A 48 6.56 11.02 20.46
CA ARG A 48 7.11 12.38 20.37
C ARG A 48 8.62 12.30 20.67
N LYS A 49 9.47 12.64 19.69
CA LYS A 49 10.91 12.99 19.78
C LYS A 49 11.75 12.19 20.81
N SER A 50 12.72 11.40 20.33
CA SER A 50 13.91 10.84 21.03
C SER A 50 13.94 9.32 21.33
N SER A 51 14.11 8.50 20.30
CA SER A 51 14.88 7.25 20.51
C SER A 51 15.71 6.89 19.29
N ILE A 52 16.91 6.38 19.56
CA ILE A 52 18.04 6.12 18.64
C ILE A 52 17.74 5.09 17.52
N ASP A 53 16.62 4.35 17.59
CA ASP A 53 16.26 3.32 16.60
C ASP A 53 15.08 3.71 15.69
N GLN A 54 14.91 5.01 15.39
CA GLN A 54 14.01 5.44 14.32
C GLN A 54 14.74 5.42 12.98
N SER A 55 14.90 4.23 12.41
CA SER A 55 15.33 4.14 11.02
C SER A 55 14.13 4.44 10.11
N PRO A 56 14.15 5.54 9.32
CA PRO A 56 13.10 5.79 8.32
C PRO A 56 12.97 4.61 7.35
N TYR A 57 14.06 3.88 7.11
CA TYR A 57 14.07 2.64 6.34
C TYR A 57 13.17 1.56 6.96
N LYS A 58 13.29 1.28 8.27
CA LYS A 58 12.41 0.32 8.97
C LYS A 58 10.94 0.71 8.85
N PHE A 59 10.64 2.00 9.00
CA PHE A 59 9.27 2.51 8.88
C PHE A 59 8.71 2.34 7.46
N ILE A 60 9.51 2.63 6.42
CA ILE A 60 9.10 2.44 5.02
C ILE A 60 8.80 0.95 4.74
N LEU A 61 9.68 0.05 5.21
CA LEU A 61 9.47 -1.39 5.03
C LEU A 61 8.22 -1.89 5.76
N ALA A 62 7.99 -1.44 7.00
CA ALA A 62 6.79 -1.77 7.77
C ALA A 62 5.52 -1.20 7.14
N SER A 63 5.55 0.06 6.69
CA SER A 63 4.41 0.73 6.05
C SER A 63 3.99 0.07 4.73
N SER A 64 4.92 -0.62 4.06
CA SER A 64 4.60 -1.44 2.88
C SER A 64 4.16 -2.87 3.23
N MET A 65 4.77 -3.49 4.25
CA MET A 65 4.49 -4.86 4.66
C MET A 65 3.11 -5.03 5.32
N TYR A 66 2.72 -4.10 6.20
CA TYR A 66 1.47 -4.17 6.95
C TYR A 66 0.21 -4.25 6.06
N PRO A 67 -0.07 -3.26 5.17
CA PRO A 67 -1.29 -3.30 4.37
C PRO A 67 -1.28 -4.47 3.40
N THR A 68 -0.13 -4.81 2.82
CA THR A 68 -0.01 -5.94 1.89
C THR A 68 -0.32 -7.26 2.56
N SER A 69 0.23 -7.49 3.77
CA SER A 69 -0.03 -8.71 4.54
C SER A 69 -1.50 -8.81 4.96
N LYS A 70 -2.12 -7.71 5.40
CA LYS A 70 -3.55 -7.67 5.71
C LYS A 70 -4.41 -8.00 4.49
N THR A 71 -4.14 -7.38 3.34
CA THR A 71 -4.88 -7.65 2.10
C THR A 71 -4.73 -9.11 1.67
N LEU A 72 -3.51 -9.65 1.65
CA LEU A 72 -3.29 -11.05 1.28
C LEU A 72 -3.96 -12.02 2.26
N LEU A 73 -3.90 -11.77 3.57
CA LEU A 73 -4.58 -12.60 4.58
C LEU A 73 -6.10 -12.58 4.45
N MET A 74 -6.68 -11.42 4.10
CA MET A 74 -8.12 -11.31 3.81
C MET A 74 -8.48 -12.23 2.64
N HIS A 75 -7.73 -12.16 1.53
CA HIS A 75 -7.95 -13.06 0.38
C HIS A 75 -7.79 -14.55 0.75
N PHE A 76 -6.82 -14.90 1.59
CA PHE A 76 -6.65 -16.27 2.11
C PHE A 76 -7.73 -16.74 3.10
N ASN A 77 -8.54 -15.84 3.64
CA ASN A 77 -9.59 -16.15 4.62
C ASN A 77 -10.98 -16.11 4.01
N GLU A 78 -11.23 -15.14 3.12
CA GLU A 78 -12.51 -14.91 2.45
C GLU A 78 -12.73 -15.90 1.29
N GLN A 79 -11.66 -16.31 0.60
CA GLN A 79 -11.76 -17.28 -0.47
C GLN A 79 -11.46 -18.70 0.02
N LYS A 80 -12.51 -19.39 0.48
CA LYS A 80 -12.49 -20.82 0.77
C LYS A 80 -12.37 -21.71 -0.48
N ASN A 81 -12.38 -21.10 -1.68
CA ASN A 81 -12.59 -21.76 -2.98
C ASN A 81 -11.53 -21.43 -4.05
N TRP A 82 -10.32 -20.99 -3.71
CA TRP A 82 -9.23 -21.09 -4.70
C TRP A 82 -8.99 -22.59 -4.92
N LEU A 83 -9.40 -23.12 -6.08
CA LEU A 83 -9.43 -24.54 -6.39
C LEU A 83 -8.01 -25.12 -6.49
N ASN A 84 -7.01 -24.26 -6.74
CA ASN A 84 -5.59 -24.61 -6.80
C ASN A 84 -4.64 -23.39 -6.70
N ASP A 85 -3.33 -23.66 -6.64
CA ASP A 85 -2.26 -22.66 -6.52
C ASP A 85 -2.18 -21.66 -7.69
N GLU A 86 -2.67 -22.04 -8.88
CA GLU A 86 -2.61 -21.20 -10.09
C GLU A 86 -3.65 -20.08 -10.05
N GLU A 87 -4.87 -20.37 -9.59
CA GLU A 87 -5.89 -19.33 -9.40
C GLU A 87 -5.47 -18.34 -8.30
N LEU A 88 -4.86 -18.84 -7.22
CA LEU A 88 -4.28 -18.01 -6.17
C LEU A 88 -3.18 -17.09 -6.73
N TYR A 89 -2.30 -17.62 -7.57
CA TYR A 89 -1.24 -16.85 -8.22
C TYR A 89 -1.81 -15.75 -9.12
N GLU A 90 -2.84 -16.06 -9.92
CA GLU A 90 -3.48 -15.08 -10.80
C GLU A 90 -4.20 -13.98 -9.99
N GLY A 91 -4.88 -14.36 -8.91
CA GLY A 91 -5.51 -13.42 -7.98
C GLY A 91 -4.51 -12.46 -7.35
N ILE A 92 -3.40 -12.98 -6.82
CA ILE A 92 -2.31 -12.16 -6.25
C ILE A 92 -1.68 -11.26 -7.32
N SER A 93 -1.41 -11.80 -8.51
CA SER A 93 -0.85 -11.06 -9.63
C SER A 93 -1.75 -9.91 -10.08
N THR A 94 -3.06 -10.13 -10.10
CA THR A 94 -4.07 -9.10 -10.39
C THR A 94 -4.08 -8.02 -9.33
N ILE A 95 -4.03 -8.37 -8.04
CA ILE A 95 -3.98 -7.39 -6.96
C ILE A 95 -2.73 -6.52 -7.04
N ILE A 96 -1.57 -7.11 -7.32
CA ILE A 96 -0.30 -6.38 -7.47
C ILE A 96 -0.39 -5.45 -8.69
N ALA A 97 -0.93 -5.93 -9.80
CA ALA A 97 -1.11 -5.12 -11.00
C ALA A 97 -2.03 -3.91 -10.77
N ASP A 98 -3.16 -4.10 -10.09
CA ASP A 98 -4.09 -3.01 -9.73
C ASP A 98 -3.41 -1.92 -8.90
N VAL A 99 -2.63 -2.32 -7.88
CA VAL A 99 -1.91 -1.38 -7.01
C VAL A 99 -0.86 -0.61 -7.81
N LEU A 100 -0.08 -1.30 -8.65
CA LEU A 100 0.90 -0.65 -9.51
C LEU A 100 0.22 0.32 -10.47
N LEU A 101 -0.88 -0.08 -11.10
CA LEU A 101 -1.64 0.75 -12.02
C LEU A 101 -2.17 2.01 -11.33
N ALA A 102 -2.76 1.89 -10.14
CA ALA A 102 -3.19 3.02 -9.31
C ALA A 102 -2.04 3.95 -8.90
N CYS A 103 -0.84 3.43 -8.64
CA CYS A 103 0.34 4.26 -8.39
C CYS A 103 0.80 5.00 -9.65
N PHE A 104 0.78 4.33 -10.81
CA PHE A 104 1.22 4.92 -12.08
C PHE A 104 0.25 5.98 -12.60
N THR A 105 -1.06 5.77 -12.48
CA THR A 105 -2.09 6.77 -12.84
C THR A 105 -1.98 8.03 -11.96
N ASN A 106 -1.44 7.89 -10.74
CA ASN A 106 -1.18 9.00 -9.83
C ASN A 106 0.08 9.82 -10.13
N LEU A 107 1.07 9.23 -10.81
CA LEU A 107 2.35 9.90 -11.04
C LEU A 107 2.21 11.24 -11.77
N PRO A 108 1.42 11.40 -12.84
CA PRO A 108 1.26 12.70 -13.50
C PRO A 108 0.80 13.80 -12.55
N ARG A 109 -0.13 13.48 -11.63
CA ARG A 109 -0.64 14.42 -10.63
C ARG A 109 0.43 14.79 -9.60
N VAL A 110 1.14 13.81 -9.07
CA VAL A 110 2.23 14.04 -8.10
C VAL A 110 3.38 14.84 -8.74
N ILE A 111 3.75 14.51 -9.97
CA ILE A 111 4.78 15.24 -10.73
C ILE A 111 4.35 16.69 -10.93
N ARG A 112 3.10 16.93 -11.38
CA ARG A 112 2.55 18.28 -11.52
C ARG A 112 2.63 19.07 -10.21
N MET A 113 2.16 18.49 -9.10
CA MET A 113 2.23 19.14 -7.78
C MET A 113 3.67 19.46 -7.35
N LYS A 114 4.63 18.58 -7.63
CA LYS A 114 6.06 18.81 -7.32
C LYS A 114 6.70 19.84 -8.26
N CYS A 115 6.23 19.95 -9.50
CA CYS A 115 6.74 20.89 -10.48
C CYS A 115 6.23 22.33 -10.30
N HIS A 116 5.18 22.54 -9.48
CA HIS A 116 4.68 23.87 -9.10
C HIS A 116 5.49 24.56 -7.98
N HIS A 117 6.75 24.15 -7.75
CA HIS A 117 7.61 24.80 -6.77
C HIS A 117 8.18 26.12 -7.31
N ASN A 118 8.07 27.21 -6.54
CA ASN A 118 8.54 28.54 -6.95
C ASN A 118 10.06 28.61 -7.15
N ALA A 119 10.83 27.81 -6.43
CA ALA A 119 12.29 27.76 -6.58
C ALA A 119 12.70 26.84 -7.75
N ILE A 120 13.41 27.41 -8.73
CA ILE A 120 13.83 26.74 -9.97
C ILE A 120 14.68 25.49 -9.70
N GLU A 121 15.60 25.55 -8.74
CA GLU A 121 16.49 24.42 -8.39
C GLU A 121 15.70 23.21 -7.86
N LYS A 122 14.80 23.44 -6.91
CA LYS A 122 13.92 22.41 -6.34
C LYS A 122 12.98 21.81 -7.38
N ARG A 123 12.56 22.61 -8.37
CA ARG A 123 11.79 22.16 -9.53
C ARG A 123 12.66 21.27 -10.43
N GLY A 124 13.89 21.68 -10.74
CA GLY A 124 14.84 20.90 -11.55
C GLY A 124 15.15 19.53 -10.96
N ASP A 125 15.43 19.46 -9.66
CA ASP A 125 15.67 18.20 -8.96
C ASP A 125 14.45 17.28 -8.97
N SER A 126 13.26 17.84 -8.75
CA SER A 126 12.00 17.08 -8.78
C SER A 126 11.74 16.49 -10.18
N ILE A 127 11.99 17.27 -11.24
CA ILE A 127 11.86 16.81 -12.63
C ILE A 127 12.87 15.68 -12.92
N ARG A 128 14.13 15.83 -12.50
CA ARG A 128 15.17 14.81 -12.70
C ARG A 128 14.80 13.49 -12.01
N ILE A 129 14.35 13.54 -10.76
CA ILE A 129 13.92 12.35 -10.01
C ILE A 129 12.71 11.69 -10.69
N ALA A 130 11.72 12.48 -11.13
CA ALA A 130 10.55 11.97 -11.84
C ALA A 130 10.95 11.26 -13.15
N ALA A 131 11.83 11.87 -13.95
CA ALA A 131 12.33 11.28 -15.19
C ALA A 131 13.07 9.96 -14.94
N GLN A 132 13.93 9.90 -13.91
CA GLN A 132 14.62 8.66 -13.52
C GLN A 132 13.65 7.56 -13.08
N LEU A 133 12.63 7.90 -12.28
CA LEU A 133 11.63 6.95 -11.82
C LEU A 133 10.79 6.40 -12.97
N LEU A 134 10.34 7.27 -13.89
CA LEU A 134 9.61 6.88 -15.11
C LEU A 134 10.47 5.99 -16.01
N SER A 135 11.76 6.28 -16.15
CA SER A 135 12.68 5.45 -16.93
C SER A 135 12.82 4.05 -16.32
N LYS A 136 13.07 3.96 -15.01
CA LYS A 136 13.20 2.68 -14.28
C LYS A 136 11.93 1.83 -14.31
N SER A 137 10.76 2.46 -14.39
CA SER A 137 9.45 1.79 -14.39
C SER A 137 8.90 1.50 -15.79
N ARG A 138 9.58 1.91 -16.87
CA ARG A 138 9.11 1.79 -18.26
C ARG A 138 8.62 0.39 -18.64
N ARG A 139 9.38 -0.65 -18.28
CA ARG A 139 9.02 -2.03 -18.62
C ARG A 139 7.74 -2.49 -17.92
N ILE A 140 7.57 -2.11 -16.65
CA ILE A 140 6.37 -2.39 -15.87
C ILE A 140 5.16 -1.67 -16.47
N LEU A 141 5.32 -0.37 -16.80
CA LEU A 141 4.29 0.43 -17.46
C LEU A 141 3.80 -0.20 -18.77
N ASN A 142 4.71 -0.73 -19.58
CA ASN A 142 4.34 -1.39 -20.84
C ASN A 142 3.52 -2.66 -20.61
N ILE A 143 3.88 -3.46 -19.62
CA ILE A 143 3.12 -4.68 -19.26
C ILE A 143 1.72 -4.29 -18.77
N LEU A 144 1.61 -3.27 -17.93
CA LEU A 144 0.33 -2.83 -17.37
C LEU A 144 -0.59 -2.20 -18.44
N LYS A 145 -0.04 -1.45 -19.41
CA LYS A 145 -0.82 -0.89 -20.52
C LYS A 145 -1.47 -1.93 -21.43
N ALA A 146 -0.88 -3.12 -21.51
CA ALA A 146 -1.44 -4.23 -22.29
C ALA A 146 -2.62 -4.91 -21.58
N ARG A 147 -2.85 -4.63 -20.28
CA ARG A 147 -3.97 -5.19 -19.53
C ARG A 147 -5.25 -4.36 -19.77
N PRO A 148 -6.42 -5.02 -19.84
CA PRO A 148 -7.69 -4.32 -19.87
C PRO A 148 -7.85 -3.49 -18.59
N LEU A 149 -8.16 -2.21 -18.76
CA LEU A 149 -8.38 -1.31 -17.62
C LEU A 149 -9.71 -1.68 -16.94
N PRO A 150 -9.76 -1.63 -15.60
CA PRO A 150 -11.03 -1.72 -14.91
C PRO A 150 -11.97 -0.59 -15.33
N ASN A 151 -13.28 -0.85 -15.27
CA ASN A 151 -14.29 0.15 -15.58
C ASN A 151 -14.42 1.18 -14.44
N ILE A 152 -13.43 2.08 -14.36
CA ILE A 152 -13.36 3.19 -13.41
C ILE A 152 -12.98 4.45 -14.21
N ASP A 153 -13.61 5.58 -13.90
CA ASP A 153 -13.31 6.82 -14.60
C ASP A 153 -11.88 7.31 -14.30
N GLN A 154 -11.31 8.06 -15.24
CA GLN A 154 -9.91 8.45 -15.21
C GLN A 154 -9.54 9.33 -14.00
N ASP A 155 -10.46 10.12 -13.47
CA ASP A 155 -10.22 10.94 -12.28
C ASP A 155 -10.26 10.10 -11.00
N SER A 156 -11.15 9.10 -10.95
CA SER A 156 -11.23 8.12 -9.87
C SER A 156 -10.03 7.17 -9.84
N MET A 157 -9.40 6.89 -10.99
CA MET A 157 -8.18 6.06 -11.07
C MET A 157 -7.01 6.64 -10.26
N ALA A 158 -7.05 7.92 -9.88
CA ALA A 158 -6.06 8.53 -9.01
C ALA A 158 -6.24 8.19 -7.52
N TYR A 159 -7.35 7.58 -7.11
CA TYR A 159 -7.64 7.38 -5.69
C TYR A 159 -7.68 5.90 -5.33
N ILE A 160 -6.73 5.44 -4.52
CA ILE A 160 -6.62 4.03 -4.12
C ILE A 160 -7.90 3.48 -3.48
N ASP A 161 -8.67 4.31 -2.81
CA ASP A 161 -9.93 3.90 -2.18
C ASP A 161 -11.02 3.60 -3.20
N LYS A 162 -10.97 4.22 -4.38
CA LYS A 162 -11.88 3.91 -5.50
C LYS A 162 -11.52 2.57 -6.15
N TRP A 163 -10.24 2.26 -6.30
CA TRP A 163 -9.79 0.92 -6.69
C TRP A 163 -10.23 -0.16 -5.69
N ARG A 164 -10.15 0.15 -4.39
CA ARG A 164 -10.64 -0.74 -3.33
C ARG A 164 -12.15 -0.93 -3.38
N ALA A 165 -12.93 0.13 -3.64
CA ALA A 165 -14.38 0.05 -3.76
C ALA A 165 -14.80 -0.81 -4.97
N LEU A 166 -14.16 -0.63 -6.12
CA LEU A 166 -14.43 -1.43 -7.33
C LEU A 166 -14.23 -2.93 -7.07
N ARG A 167 -13.16 -3.30 -6.37
CA ARG A 167 -12.91 -4.70 -6.02
C ARG A 167 -14.00 -5.26 -5.11
N LYS A 168 -14.49 -4.47 -4.16
CA LYS A 168 -15.59 -4.88 -3.27
C LYS A 168 -16.88 -5.13 -4.05
N SER A 169 -17.22 -4.29 -5.03
CA SER A 169 -18.42 -4.48 -5.87
C SER A 169 -18.35 -5.67 -6.83
N GLN A 170 -17.17 -6.27 -7.04
CA GLN A 170 -16.99 -7.48 -7.86
C GLN A 170 -17.08 -8.76 -7.02
N ILE A 171 -17.21 -8.65 -5.69
CA ILE A 171 -17.41 -9.75 -4.76
C ILE A 171 -18.91 -9.80 -4.44
N PRO A 172 -19.62 -10.93 -4.62
CA PRO A 172 -21.07 -11.01 -4.39
C PRO A 172 -21.50 -10.56 -2.98
N ASP A 173 -22.65 -9.86 -2.91
CA ASP A 173 -23.14 -9.06 -1.77
C ASP A 173 -23.40 -9.80 -0.44
N ASP A 174 -23.28 -11.14 -0.39
CA ASP A 174 -23.51 -11.90 0.86
C ASP A 174 -22.43 -11.65 1.94
N TYR A 175 -21.43 -10.84 1.63
CA TYR A 175 -20.26 -10.55 2.48
C TYR A 175 -20.13 -9.08 2.90
N ALA A 176 -21.11 -8.22 2.60
CA ALA A 176 -21.02 -6.78 2.84
C ALA A 176 -21.06 -6.36 4.32
N SER A 177 -21.47 -7.23 5.25
CA SER A 177 -21.77 -6.87 6.64
C SER A 177 -20.55 -6.62 7.56
N SER A 178 -19.31 -6.83 7.10
CA SER A 178 -18.13 -6.72 7.98
C SER A 178 -17.35 -5.41 7.90
N TRP A 179 -17.83 -4.41 7.15
CA TRP A 179 -17.12 -3.12 6.96
C TRP A 179 -17.65 -1.95 7.78
N GLU A 180 -18.64 -2.13 8.65
CA GLU A 180 -19.07 -1.04 9.55
C GLU A 180 -18.04 -0.81 10.65
N THR A 181 -17.16 0.17 10.42
CA THR A 181 -16.49 0.87 11.52
C THR A 181 -17.55 1.72 12.20
N GLN A 182 -17.87 1.39 13.45
CA GLN A 182 -18.77 2.17 14.30
C GLN A 182 -18.39 3.66 14.28
N PRO A 183 -19.34 4.59 14.07
CA PRO A 183 -19.07 5.99 14.24
C PRO A 183 -18.74 6.26 15.71
N SER A 184 -17.53 6.75 15.99
CA SER A 184 -17.21 7.33 17.29
C SER A 184 -18.12 8.52 17.53
N SER A 185 -18.97 8.41 18.55
CA SER A 185 -19.65 9.54 19.17
C SER A 185 -18.60 10.47 19.79
N ALA A 186 -18.42 11.64 19.19
CA ALA A 186 -17.74 12.76 19.81
C ALA A 186 -18.56 14.03 19.55
N SER A 187 -19.43 14.33 20.52
CA SER A 187 -19.94 15.67 20.79
C SER A 187 -18.76 16.62 20.98
N GLY A 188 -18.75 17.75 20.26
CA GLY A 188 -17.62 18.68 20.26
C GLY A 188 -17.88 19.93 19.43
N ASN A 189 -18.90 20.71 19.80
CA ASN A 189 -19.05 22.15 19.63
C ASN A 189 -18.13 22.89 18.63
N GLU A 190 -18.77 23.43 17.59
CA GLU A 190 -18.25 24.40 16.63
C GLU A 190 -17.70 25.66 17.32
N SER A 191 -16.54 26.13 16.85
CA SER A 191 -16.10 27.52 17.01
C SER A 191 -15.27 27.89 15.79
N ILE A 192 -15.91 28.55 14.84
CA ILE A 192 -15.30 29.13 13.64
C ILE A 192 -14.52 30.37 14.09
N VAL A 193 -13.19 30.35 13.94
CA VAL A 193 -12.37 31.56 14.00
C VAL A 193 -11.94 31.91 12.58
N ASN A 194 -12.63 32.91 12.02
CA ASN A 194 -12.22 33.61 10.80
C ASN A 194 -10.95 34.41 11.08
N ILE A 195 -9.93 34.25 10.23
CA ILE A 195 -8.77 35.14 10.22
C ILE A 195 -8.73 35.79 8.83
N ASN A 196 -9.19 37.04 8.78
CA ASN A 196 -8.95 37.96 7.67
C ASN A 196 -7.46 38.33 7.66
N LEU A 197 -6.81 38.20 6.51
CA LEU A 197 -5.52 38.83 6.24
C LEU A 197 -5.78 40.08 5.40
N GLN A 198 -5.43 41.23 5.96
CA GLN A 198 -5.31 42.51 5.28
C GLN A 198 -3.82 42.78 5.06
#